data_AF-A0A530ZPQ1-F1
#
_entry.id   AF-A0A530ZPQ1-F1
#
_cell.length_a   1.000
_cell.length_b   1.000
_cell.length_c   1.000
_cell.angle_alpha   90.00
_cell.angle_beta   90.00
_cell.angle_gamma   90.00
#
_symmetry.space_group_name_H-M   'P 1'
#
loop_
_entity.id
_entity.type
_entity.pdbx_description
1 polymer ?
#
loop_
_entity_poly.entity_id
_entity_poly.type
_entity_poly.pdbx_seq_one_letter_code
_entity_poly.pdbx_strand_id
1 'polypeptide(L)'
;MSLAQPADLTVNKKAALKGLYDALYEKNMFPFWATSEGVDHDEIKQLMATSKAIPFVWSYADIEPLLQRAAELVTMDDSERRSLILVNPGLAPKRASVSTMYTAYRLNDPDEIMPPHKHSPSAIR
;
A
#
# COMPACT_ATOMS: atom_id res chain seq x y z
N MET A 1 -42.18 1.17 14.22
CA MET A 1 -41.53 0.48 13.08
C MET A 1 -41.87 -0.99 13.20
N SER A 2 -42.70 -1.50 12.29
CA SER A 2 -43.19 -2.88 12.33
C SER A 2 -42.08 -3.82 11.86
N LEU A 3 -41.68 -4.76 12.70
CA LEU A 3 -40.74 -5.82 12.34
C LEU A 3 -41.46 -6.77 11.39
N ALA A 4 -40.98 -6.90 10.16
CA ALA A 4 -41.55 -7.80 9.16
C ALA A 4 -41.59 -9.25 9.70
N GLN A 5 -42.65 -9.96 9.36
CA GLN A 5 -43.00 -11.28 9.87
C GLN A 5 -42.11 -12.37 9.22
N PRO A 6 -41.66 -13.41 9.96
CA PRO A 6 -40.61 -14.35 9.52
C PRO A 6 -40.96 -15.24 8.31
N ALA A 7 -42.23 -15.26 7.88
CA ALA A 7 -42.69 -16.06 6.74
C ALA A 7 -42.31 -15.50 5.36
N ASP A 8 -41.93 -14.22 5.27
CA ASP A 8 -41.61 -13.53 4.00
C ASP A 8 -40.17 -13.76 3.53
N LEU A 9 -39.30 -14.26 4.42
CA LEU A 9 -37.85 -14.44 4.16
C LEU A 9 -37.53 -15.62 3.23
N THR A 10 -38.48 -16.51 2.96
CA THR A 10 -38.29 -17.73 2.16
C THR A 10 -38.64 -17.57 0.69
N VAL A 11 -39.35 -16.49 0.30
CA VAL A 11 -39.96 -16.37 -1.05
C VAL A 11 -38.91 -16.13 -2.14
N ASN A 12 -37.74 -15.58 -1.81
CA ASN A 12 -36.55 -15.63 -2.66
C ASN A 12 -35.28 -15.35 -1.85
N LYS A 13 -34.70 -16.40 -1.23
CA LYS A 13 -33.46 -16.32 -0.42
C LYS A 13 -32.34 -15.56 -1.14
N LYS A 14 -32.23 -15.69 -2.46
CA LYS A 14 -31.21 -15.00 -3.27
C LYS A 14 -31.44 -13.49 -3.30
N ALA A 15 -32.68 -13.03 -3.49
CA ALA A 15 -33.01 -11.60 -3.47
C ALA A 15 -32.84 -10.99 -2.07
N ALA A 16 -33.25 -11.71 -1.03
CA ALA A 16 -33.06 -11.29 0.36
C ALA A 16 -31.57 -11.18 0.73
N LEU A 17 -30.75 -12.16 0.33
CA LEU A 17 -29.29 -12.10 0.53
C LEU A 17 -28.66 -10.93 -0.22
N LYS A 18 -29.08 -10.65 -1.46
CA LYS A 18 -28.59 -9.49 -2.21
C LYS A 18 -28.90 -8.18 -1.47
N GLY A 19 -30.14 -7.97 -1.04
CA GLY A 19 -30.53 -6.76 -0.31
C GLY A 19 -29.77 -6.59 1.01
N LEU A 20 -29.50 -7.70 1.71
CA LEU A 20 -28.65 -7.68 2.90
C LEU A 20 -27.21 -7.27 2.57
N TYR A 21 -26.61 -7.82 1.50
CA TYR A 21 -25.26 -7.46 1.09
C TYR A 21 -25.16 -5.98 0.70
N ASP A 22 -26.10 -5.47 -0.11
CA ASP A 22 -26.15 -4.05 -0.48
C ASP A 22 -26.19 -3.16 0.78
N ALA A 23 -27.07 -3.47 1.74
CA ALA A 23 -27.20 -2.72 3.00
C ALA A 23 -25.97 -2.80 3.91
N LEU A 24 -25.24 -3.92 3.90
CA LEU A 24 -23.98 -4.06 4.64
C LEU A 24 -22.86 -3.23 3.99
N TYR A 25 -22.74 -3.27 2.66
CA TYR A 25 -21.74 -2.48 1.94
C TYR A 25 -21.97 -0.97 2.09
N GLU A 26 -23.21 -0.50 2.05
CA GLU A 26 -23.55 0.91 2.34
C GLU A 26 -23.08 1.36 3.74
N LYS A 27 -22.94 0.42 4.68
CA LYS A 27 -22.51 0.67 6.05
C LYS A 27 -21.03 0.35 6.30
N ASN A 28 -20.25 0.07 5.25
CA ASN A 28 -18.87 -0.38 5.37
C ASN A 28 -18.74 -1.65 6.25
N MET A 29 -19.73 -2.54 6.19
CA MET A 29 -19.76 -3.81 6.93
C MET A 29 -19.49 -4.98 5.98
N PHE A 30 -18.81 -6.00 6.48
CA PHE A 30 -18.41 -7.17 5.71
C PHE A 30 -19.15 -8.44 6.20
N PRO A 31 -19.85 -9.19 5.32
CA PRO A 31 -20.53 -10.43 5.70
C PRO A 31 -19.58 -11.65 5.71
N PHE A 32 -19.02 -12.00 6.87
CA PHE A 32 -18.07 -13.12 7.06
C PHE A 32 -18.62 -14.51 6.63
N TRP A 33 -19.94 -14.67 6.53
CA TRP A 33 -20.59 -15.91 6.10
C TRP A 33 -20.70 -16.08 4.59
N ALA A 34 -20.38 -15.05 3.81
CA ALA A 34 -20.51 -15.11 2.36
C ALA A 34 -19.43 -16.04 1.77
N THR A 35 -19.83 -17.22 1.32
CA THR A 35 -18.93 -18.21 0.69
C THR A 35 -19.14 -18.20 -0.82
N SER A 36 -18.87 -17.09 -1.50
CA SER A 36 -18.95 -17.07 -2.97
C SER A 36 -17.64 -17.53 -3.59
N GLU A 37 -17.70 -18.30 -4.68
CA GLU A 37 -16.50 -18.72 -5.45
C GLU A 37 -15.81 -17.55 -6.18
N GLY A 38 -16.50 -16.41 -6.32
CA GLY A 38 -15.98 -15.16 -6.91
C GLY A 38 -15.21 -14.29 -5.91
N VAL A 39 -14.38 -13.39 -6.44
CA VAL A 39 -13.54 -12.48 -5.64
C VAL A 39 -14.38 -11.54 -4.77
N ASP A 40 -15.59 -11.17 -5.19
CA ASP A 40 -16.43 -10.12 -4.55
C ASP A 40 -16.87 -10.44 -3.11
N HIS A 41 -16.95 -11.72 -2.73
CA HIS A 41 -17.27 -12.13 -1.36
C HIS A 41 -16.32 -13.17 -0.77
N ASP A 42 -15.18 -13.44 -1.41
CA ASP A 42 -14.13 -14.31 -0.86
C ASP A 42 -13.19 -13.48 0.01
N GLU A 43 -13.50 -13.39 1.31
CA GLU A 43 -12.73 -12.61 2.28
C GLU A 43 -11.25 -13.01 2.31
N ILE A 44 -10.96 -14.31 2.25
CA ILE A 44 -9.60 -14.81 2.34
C ILE A 44 -8.81 -14.30 1.13
N LYS A 45 -9.38 -14.37 -0.07
CA LYS A 45 -8.74 -13.80 -1.26
C LYS A 45 -8.64 -12.28 -1.19
N GLN A 46 -9.66 -11.56 -0.73
CA GLN A 46 -9.62 -10.10 -0.63
C GLN A 46 -8.57 -9.60 0.38
N LEU A 47 -8.51 -10.21 1.57
CA LEU A 47 -7.49 -9.91 2.58
C LEU A 47 -6.09 -10.24 2.07
N MET A 48 -5.95 -11.36 1.36
CA MET A 48 -4.66 -11.81 0.83
C MET A 48 -4.25 -11.12 -0.48
N ALA A 49 -5.18 -10.42 -1.16
CA ALA A 49 -4.94 -9.65 -2.37
C ALA A 49 -4.16 -8.34 -2.13
N THR A 50 -3.84 -8.03 -0.87
CA THR A 50 -2.96 -6.92 -0.54
C THR A 50 -1.62 -7.10 -1.24
N SER A 51 -1.12 -6.05 -1.92
CA SER A 51 0.19 -6.02 -2.55
C SER A 51 1.29 -6.43 -1.56
N LYS A 52 2.10 -7.43 -1.94
CA LYS A 52 3.19 -7.96 -1.13
C LYS A 52 4.53 -7.67 -1.79
N ALA A 53 5.54 -7.38 -0.97
CA ALA A 53 6.91 -7.34 -1.46
C ALA A 53 7.27 -8.68 -2.11
N ILE A 54 7.91 -8.61 -3.28
CA ILE A 54 8.52 -9.78 -3.92
C ILE A 54 10.03 -9.75 -3.67
N PRO A 55 10.72 -10.91 -3.65
CA PRO A 55 12.18 -10.93 -3.68
C PRO A 55 12.68 -10.14 -4.90
N PHE A 56 13.52 -9.14 -4.65
CA PHE A 56 14.02 -8.26 -5.69
C PHE A 56 15.44 -7.80 -5.33
N VAL A 57 16.28 -7.64 -6.35
CA VAL A 57 17.67 -7.21 -6.19
C VAL A 57 17.83 -5.87 -6.91
N TRP A 58 18.37 -4.89 -6.19
CA TRP A 58 18.88 -3.65 -6.78
C TRP A 58 20.41 -3.75 -6.85
N SER A 59 20.96 -3.67 -8.05
CA SER A 59 22.41 -3.61 -8.25
C SER A 59 22.92 -2.21 -7.99
N TYR A 60 23.97 -2.06 -7.19
CA TYR A 60 24.60 -0.75 -6.99
C TYR A 60 25.16 -0.18 -8.31
N ALA A 61 25.66 -1.03 -9.20
CA ALA A 61 26.14 -0.60 -10.52
C ALA A 61 25.06 0.09 -11.38
N ASP A 62 23.78 -0.27 -11.17
CA ASP A 62 22.66 0.38 -11.86
C ASP A 62 22.21 1.67 -11.14
N ILE A 63 22.44 1.74 -9.82
CA ILE A 63 22.02 2.86 -8.97
C ILE A 63 23.04 4.01 -9.03
N GLU A 64 24.33 3.71 -9.02
CA GLU A 64 25.42 4.69 -9.00
C GLU A 64 25.30 5.79 -10.07
N PRO A 65 25.10 5.50 -11.37
CA PRO A 65 24.96 6.55 -12.37
C PRO A 65 23.70 7.40 -12.14
N LEU A 66 22.65 6.84 -11.54
CA LEU A 66 21.44 7.60 -11.19
C LEU A 66 21.69 8.54 -10.01
N LEU A 67 22.50 8.13 -9.03
CA LEU A 67 22.90 8.98 -7.91
C LEU A 67 23.74 10.15 -8.39
N GLN A 68 24.73 9.90 -9.25
CA GLN A 68 25.56 10.94 -9.85
C GLN A 68 24.71 11.91 -10.65
N ARG A 69 23.81 11.40 -11.50
CA ARG A 69 22.92 12.24 -12.29
C ARG A 69 21.96 13.05 -11.42
N ALA A 70 21.46 12.47 -10.32
CA ALA A 70 20.64 13.21 -9.37
C ALA A 70 21.43 14.34 -8.68
N ALA A 71 22.70 14.10 -8.37
CA ALA A 71 23.57 15.13 -7.76
C ALA A 71 23.83 16.31 -8.70
N GLU A 72 23.98 16.06 -10.00
CA GLU A 72 24.11 17.11 -11.01
C GLU A 72 22.83 17.95 -11.22
N LEU A 73 21.66 17.35 -11.01
CA LEU A 73 20.38 17.93 -11.42
C LEU A 73 19.51 18.47 -10.29
N VAL A 74 19.66 17.95 -9.08
CA VAL A 74 18.81 18.30 -7.92
C VAL A 74 19.71 18.92 -6.87
N THR A 75 19.67 20.23 -6.72
CA THR A 75 20.48 20.95 -5.73
C THR A 75 19.82 20.90 -4.34
N MET A 76 20.55 21.35 -3.31
CA MET A 76 19.98 21.51 -1.98
C MET A 76 18.90 22.60 -1.90
N ASP A 77 18.89 23.56 -2.82
CA ASP A 77 17.82 24.57 -2.95
C ASP A 77 16.52 23.95 -3.51
N ASP A 78 16.64 22.92 -4.37
CA ASP A 78 15.49 22.19 -4.89
C ASP A 78 14.89 21.26 -3.83
N SER A 79 15.74 20.54 -3.10
CA SER A 79 15.31 19.57 -2.09
C SER A 79 16.42 19.18 -1.12
N GLU A 80 16.15 19.32 0.17
CA GLU A 80 16.99 18.78 1.24
C GLU A 80 17.01 17.24 1.28
N ARG A 81 16.16 16.57 0.48
CA ARG A 81 15.93 15.11 0.49
C ARG A 81 16.25 14.48 -0.85
N ARG A 82 17.50 14.63 -1.28
CA ARG A 82 18.07 13.96 -2.46
C ARG A 82 18.38 12.48 -2.17
N SER A 83 17.34 11.66 -2.06
CA SER A 83 17.46 10.23 -1.79
C SER A 83 16.63 9.42 -2.77
N LEU A 84 17.25 8.40 -3.37
CA LEU A 84 16.59 7.46 -4.27
C LEU A 84 16.03 6.30 -3.44
N ILE A 85 14.72 6.32 -3.18
CA ILE A 85 14.03 5.25 -2.46
C ILE A 85 13.95 4.01 -3.36
N LEU A 86 14.36 2.87 -2.82
CA LEU A 86 14.25 1.58 -3.49
C LEU A 86 12.80 1.08 -3.38
N VAL A 87 12.07 1.06 -4.50
CA VAL A 87 10.66 0.65 -4.51
C VAL A 87 10.55 -0.79 -4.98
N ASN A 88 10.00 -1.65 -4.13
CA ASN A 88 9.75 -3.05 -4.47
C ASN A 88 8.65 -3.14 -5.54
N PRO A 89 8.86 -3.84 -6.67
CA PRO A 89 7.85 -3.94 -7.73
C PRO A 89 6.52 -4.55 -7.25
N GLY A 90 6.58 -5.48 -6.28
CA GLY A 90 5.38 -6.08 -5.69
C GLY A 90 4.60 -5.15 -4.76
N LEU A 91 5.20 -4.03 -4.35
CA LEU A 91 4.56 -2.98 -3.54
C LEU A 91 4.21 -1.74 -4.37
N ALA A 92 4.71 -1.59 -5.60
CA ALA A 92 4.41 -0.42 -6.42
C ALA A 92 2.87 -0.25 -6.60
N PRO A 93 2.33 0.97 -6.50
CA PRO A 93 3.02 2.28 -6.42
C PRO A 93 3.40 2.73 -4.99
N LYS A 94 3.20 1.90 -3.96
CA LYS A 94 3.64 2.23 -2.59
C LYS A 94 5.17 2.36 -2.56
N ARG A 95 5.67 3.50 -2.08
CA ARG A 95 7.10 3.79 -1.93
C ARG A 95 7.70 3.05 -0.73
N ALA A 96 7.97 1.77 -0.89
CA ALA A 96 8.55 0.92 0.16
C ALA A 96 9.44 -0.18 -0.43
N SER A 97 10.53 -0.52 0.28
CA SER A 97 11.43 -1.61 -0.10
C SER A 97 10.89 -2.96 0.38
N VAL A 98 10.24 -2.97 1.54
CA VAL A 98 9.52 -4.09 2.14
C VAL A 98 8.29 -3.58 2.91
N SER A 99 7.47 -4.47 3.46
CA SER A 99 6.19 -4.12 4.08
C SER A 99 6.28 -3.09 5.22
N THR A 100 7.42 -3.03 5.92
CA THR A 100 7.62 -2.24 7.16
C THR A 100 8.79 -1.26 7.09
N MET A 101 9.54 -1.21 5.99
CA MET A 101 10.74 -0.38 5.84
C MET A 101 10.86 0.12 4.39
N TYR A 102 11.39 1.34 4.24
CA TYR A 102 11.99 1.77 3.00
C TYR A 102 13.48 2.01 3.21
N THR A 103 14.25 1.75 2.17
CA THR A 103 15.69 1.98 2.07
C THR A 103 15.91 2.94 0.92
N ALA A 104 16.96 3.75 1.02
CA ALA A 104 17.31 4.68 -0.03
C ALA A 104 18.81 4.83 -0.11
N TYR A 105 19.30 5.11 -1.32
CA TYR A 105 20.64 5.64 -1.49
C TYR A 105 20.60 7.15 -1.51
N ARG A 106 21.64 7.76 -0.95
CA ARG A 106 21.90 9.19 -1.02
C ARG A 106 23.38 9.41 -1.33
N LEU A 107 23.64 10.36 -2.21
CA LEU A 107 24.95 10.91 -2.46
C LEU A 107 24.97 12.35 -1.93
N ASN A 108 26.01 12.69 -1.17
CA ASN A 108 26.26 14.04 -0.68
C ASN A 108 27.54 14.54 -1.32
N ASP A 109 27.49 15.75 -1.89
CA ASP A 109 28.69 16.42 -2.38
C ASP A 109 29.49 17.01 -1.20
N PRO A 110 30.81 17.23 -1.35
CA PRO A 110 31.68 17.67 -0.25
C PRO A 110 31.22 18.93 0.48
N ASP A 111 30.55 19.85 -0.22
CA ASP A 111 30.12 21.15 0.31
C ASP A 111 28.63 21.20 0.71
N GLU A 112 27.92 20.07 0.66
CA GLU A 112 26.50 20.02 1.02
C GLU A 112 26.28 19.93 2.52
N ILE A 113 25.51 20.89 3.06
CA ILE A 113 25.09 20.91 4.46
C ILE A 113 23.65 20.43 4.57
N MET A 114 23.45 19.29 5.23
CA MET A 114 22.11 18.78 5.54
C MET A 114 21.57 19.44 6.83
N PRO A 115 20.44 20.16 6.77
CA PRO A 115 19.89 20.81 7.94
C PRO A 115 19.34 19.80 8.96
N PRO A 116 19.44 20.13 10.26
CA PRO A 116 18.92 19.28 11.32
C PRO A 116 17.39 19.18 11.23
N HIS A 117 16.88 17.97 11.44
CA HIS A 117 15.44 17.72 11.51
C HIS A 117 15.14 16.56 12.47
N LYS A 118 13.86 16.43 12.83
CA LYS A 118 13.34 15.35 13.69
C LYS A 118 12.14 14.69 13.03
N HIS A 119 11.96 13.41 13.30
CA HIS A 119 10.86 12.64 12.76
C HIS A 119 10.45 11.52 13.72
N SER A 120 9.18 11.14 13.71
CA SER A 120 8.68 10.01 14.50
C SER A 120 9.16 8.62 14.03
N PRO A 121 9.42 8.37 12.73
CA PRO A 121 9.99 7.09 12.29
C PRO A 121 11.43 6.93 12.79
N SER A 122 11.89 5.71 13.00
CA SER A 122 13.31 5.42 13.25
C SER A 122 14.11 5.41 11.95
N ALA A 123 15.41 5.73 12.02
CA ALA A 123 16.32 5.67 10.87
C ALA A 123 17.71 5.18 11.29
N ILE A 124 18.38 4.47 10.39
CA ILE A 124 19.81 4.13 10.45
C ILE A 124 20.45 4.57 9.14
N ARG A 125 21.71 4.97 9.19
CA ARG A 125 22.52 5.38 8.03
C ARG A 125 23.79 4.55 8.01
#